data_AF-A0A845S1F3-F1
#
_entry.id   AF-A0A845S1F3-F1
#
_cell.length_a   1.000
_cell.length_b   1.000
_cell.length_c   1.000
_cell.angle_alpha   90.00
_cell.angle_beta   90.00
_cell.angle_gamma   90.00
#
_symmetry.space_group_name_H-M   'P 1'
#
loop_
_entity.id
_entity.type
_entity.pdbx_description
1 polymer ?
#
loop_
_entity_poly.entity_id
_entity_poly.type
_entity_poly.pdbx_seq_one_letter_code
_entity_poly.pdbx_strand_id
1 'polypeptide(L)' 'VMDISDRVVVLDYGKIIGDDEPDKVRSNQKVIDAYLGVAHA' A
#
# COMPACT_ATOMS: atom_id res chain seq x y z
N VAL A 1 -10.22 6.44 -4.41
CA VAL A 1 -10.24 5.20 -3.58
C VAL A 1 -9.84 5.52 -2.15
N MET A 2 -8.68 6.12 -1.92
CA MET A 2 -8.21 6.45 -0.57
C MET A 2 -9.07 7.51 0.14
N ASP A 3 -9.67 8.40 -0.63
CA ASP A 3 -10.56 9.48 -0.26
C ASP A 3 -12.00 9.05 0.13
N ILE A 4 -12.35 7.78 -0.05
CA ILE A 4 -13.68 7.23 0.25
C ILE A 4 -13.65 6.00 1.16
N SER A 5 -12.46 5.56 1.58
CA SER A 5 -12.29 4.30 2.30
C SER A 5 -11.87 4.57 3.74
N ASP A 6 -12.55 3.95 4.72
CA ASP A 6 -12.14 4.04 6.13
C ASP A 6 -10.88 3.20 6.43
N ARG A 7 -10.59 2.20 5.57
CA ARG A 7 -9.47 1.27 5.75
C ARG A 7 -8.97 0.74 4.39
N VAL A 8 -7.67 0.51 4.29
CA VAL A 8 -7.01 0.04 3.07
C VAL A 8 -6.08 -1.12 3.40
N VAL A 9 -6.20 -2.21 2.63
CA VAL A 9 -5.30 -3.36 2.69
C VAL A 9 -4.49 -3.42 1.41
N VAL A 10 -3.17 -3.56 1.53
CA VAL A 10 -2.23 -3.71 0.41
C VAL A 10 -1.63 -5.11 0.45
N LEU A 11 -1.73 -5.79 -0.69
CA LEU A 11 -1.20 -7.13 -0.92
C LEU A 11 -0.07 -7.06 -1.92
N ASP A 12 1.04 -7.72 -1.60
CA ASP A 12 2.16 -7.96 -2.51
C ASP A 12 2.39 -9.47 -2.60
N TYR A 13 2.24 -10.03 -3.81
CA TYR A 13 2.30 -11.47 -4.09
C TYR A 13 1.57 -12.36 -3.06
N GLY A 14 0.34 -11.97 -2.69
CA GLY A 14 -0.50 -12.73 -1.75
C GLY A 14 -0.17 -12.52 -0.26
N LYS A 15 0.79 -11.63 0.06
CA LYS A 15 1.16 -11.27 1.42
C LYS A 15 0.69 -9.85 1.75
N ILE A 16 0.07 -9.67 2.92
CA ILE A 16 -0.30 -8.33 3.40
C ILE A 16 0.95 -7.56 3.79
N ILE A 17 1.09 -6.36 3.24
CA ILE A 17 2.19 -5.43 3.50
C ILE A 17 1.73 -4.08 4.07
N GLY A 18 0.43 -3.79 4.03
CA GLY A 18 -0.22 -2.67 4.70
C GLY A 18 -1.67 -2.99 5.03
N ASP A 19 -2.13 -2.60 6.21
CA ASP A 19 -3.52 -2.72 6.65
C ASP A 19 -3.83 -1.62 7.67
N ASP A 20 -4.23 -0.44 7.18
CA ASP A 20 -4.44 0.75 8.01
C ASP A 20 -5.36 1.76 7.30
N GLU A 21 -5.58 2.92 7.92
CA GLU A 21 -6.20 4.09 7.29
C GLU A 21 -5.43 4.51 6.02
N PRO A 22 -6.13 5.05 5.00
CA PRO A 22 -5.51 5.40 3.72
C PRO A 22 -4.27 6.29 3.83
N ASP A 23 -4.31 7.30 4.71
CA ASP A 23 -3.21 8.23 4.92
C ASP A 23 -1.96 7.57 5.51
N LYS A 24 -2.15 6.58 6.39
CA LYS A 24 -1.03 5.82 6.95
C LYS A 24 -0.46 4.85 5.94
N VAL A 25 -1.33 4.15 5.20
CA VAL A 25 -0.93 3.25 4.11
C VAL A 25 -0.12 3.99 3.04
N ARG A 26 -0.52 5.21 2.66
CA ARG A 26 0.21 6.00 1.63
C ARG A 26 1.64 6.35 2.05
N SER A 27 1.88 6.49 3.35
CA SER A 27 3.19 6.82 3.93
C SER A 27 4.01 5.58 4.31
N ASN A 28 3.45 4.38 4.16
CA ASN A 28 4.13 3.15 4.52
C ASN A 28 5.21 2.82 3.49
N GLN A 29 6.47 2.81 3.93
CA GLN A 29 7.62 2.55 3.06
C GLN A 29 7.52 1.22 2.32
N LYS A 30 7.00 0.15 2.94
CA LYS A 30 6.84 -1.16 2.28
C LYS A 30 5.84 -1.12 1.13
N VAL A 31 4.79 -0.31 1.27
CA VAL A 31 3.78 -0.09 0.23
C VAL A 31 4.39 0.71 -0.91
N ILE A 32 5.13 1.77 -0.59
CA ILE A 32 5.83 2.60 -1.58
C ILE A 32 6.84 1.76 -2.37
N ASP A 33 7.66 0.97 -1.67
CA ASP A 33 8.66 0.09 -2.27
C ASP A 33 8.02 -0.95 -3.19
N ALA A 34 6.87 -1.53 -2.82
CA ALA A 34 6.14 -2.49 -3.65
C ALA A 34 5.53 -1.83 -4.91
N TYR A 35 5.11 -0.57 -4.86
CA TYR A 35 4.58 0.14 -6.02
C TYR A 35 5.69 0.66 -6.96
N LEU A 36 6.83 1.12 -6.41
CA LEU A 36 7.93 1.72 -7.18
C LEU A 36 8.98 0.70 -7.62
N GLY A 37 9.22 -0.36 -6.84
CA GLY A 37 10.19 -1.40 -7.11
C GLY A 37 9.82 -2.36 -8.26
N VAL A 38 8.57 -2.31 -8.74
CA VAL A 38 8.11 -3.07 -9.92
C VAL A 38 8.19 -2.20 -11.19
N ALA A 39 8.30 -0.87 -11.06
CA ALA A 39 8.31 0.07 -12.20
C ALA A 39 9.72 0.31 -12.79
N HIS A 40 10.75 -0.33 -12.25
CA HIS A 40 12.12 -0.22 -12.72
C HIS A 40 12.72 -1.62 -12.99
N ALA A 41 12.15 -2.32 -13.97
CA ALA A 41 12.74 -3.49 -14.61
C ALA A 41 12.56 -3.40 -16.13
#